data_AF-A0A7W8YTQ8-F1
#
_entry.id   AF-A0A7W8YTQ8-F1
#
_cell.length_a   1.000
_cell.length_b   1.000
_cell.length_c   1.000
_cell.angle_alpha   90.00
_cell.angle_beta   90.00
_cell.angle_gamma   90.00
#
_symmetry.space_group_name_H-M   'P 1'
#
loop_
_entity.id
_entity.type
_entity.pdbx_description
1 polymer ?
#
loop_
_entity_poly.entity_id
_entity_poly.type
_entity_poly.pdbx_seq_one_letter_code
_entity_poly.pdbx_strand_id
1 'polypeptide(L)'
;MLDQILPLYGMETAGNDVQLFGDGLINRTWKITTPTNGYILQQVNQSVFKRPYDIDQNIAALKVYLSKTHPEYLFVSALPGISGESLMETPDGYFRLFPFVENSHSLNVLNKKEEAYEGAKQFGRFSRLLNDFDVKKLHITLPDFHNLTLRFDQFTAAVAQASGQRKEKSEDLISFIMKHADIVTTYKKIVERKEIPQRVIHHDTKINNVLFDQENKGICVIDLDTVMPGYFISDVGDMMRTYLSSANEEETDLTKINVRKDFFKAIYDGYMEEMGDVLTATEKSYFTYAGKFLIYMQAIRFLADYLQNDIYYGEKYEGHNLDRTKNQVTLLERYLELEPELEEITGKIMTQ
;
A
#
# COMPACT_ATOMS: atom_id res chain seq x y z
N MET A 1 -11.33 -26.00 12.40
CA MET A 1 -10.51 -24.77 12.37
C MET A 1 -11.10 -23.71 13.29
N LEU A 2 -12.18 -23.01 12.92
CA LEU A 2 -12.71 -21.88 13.72
C LEU A 2 -13.09 -22.27 15.17
N ASP A 3 -13.68 -23.45 15.39
CA ASP A 3 -13.99 -24.00 16.73
C ASP A 3 -12.78 -24.20 17.64
N GLN A 4 -11.56 -24.23 17.08
CA GLN A 4 -10.33 -24.37 17.84
C GLN A 4 -9.64 -23.01 18.06
N ILE A 5 -9.93 -22.01 17.23
CA ILE A 5 -9.24 -20.72 17.23
C ILE A 5 -9.99 -19.69 18.09
N LEU A 6 -11.31 -19.57 17.94
CA LEU A 6 -12.08 -18.58 18.71
C LEU A 6 -11.93 -18.76 20.24
N PRO A 7 -11.90 -19.99 20.78
CA PRO A 7 -11.64 -20.18 22.21
C PRO A 7 -10.29 -19.65 22.69
N LEU A 8 -9.27 -19.60 21.83
CA LEU A 8 -7.96 -19.02 22.19
C LEU A 8 -8.06 -17.51 22.48
N TYR A 9 -9.07 -16.85 21.91
CA TYR A 9 -9.41 -15.45 22.15
C TYR A 9 -10.50 -15.25 23.22
N GLY A 10 -10.90 -16.30 23.92
CA GLY A 10 -11.97 -16.22 24.92
C GLY A 10 -13.36 -16.05 24.33
N MET A 11 -13.54 -16.39 23.04
CA MET A 11 -14.82 -16.34 22.37
C MET A 11 -15.41 -17.75 22.28
N GLU A 12 -16.68 -17.91 22.66
CA GLU A 12 -17.43 -19.14 22.42
C GLU A 12 -17.70 -19.29 20.92
N THR A 13 -17.61 -20.48 20.35
CA THR A 13 -17.95 -20.68 18.92
C THR A 13 -19.45 -20.78 18.67
N ALA A 14 -20.21 -21.28 19.65
CA ALA A 14 -21.66 -21.45 19.53
C ALA A 14 -22.37 -20.09 19.61
N GLY A 15 -23.28 -19.83 18.68
CA GLY A 15 -24.09 -18.60 18.66
C GLY A 15 -23.43 -17.39 17.98
N ASN A 16 -22.19 -17.53 17.50
CA ASN A 16 -21.55 -16.51 16.68
C ASN A 16 -21.80 -16.77 15.19
N ASP A 17 -22.13 -15.71 14.46
CA ASP A 17 -22.19 -15.75 13.00
C ASP A 17 -20.79 -15.46 12.44
N VAL A 18 -20.24 -16.41 11.68
CA VAL A 18 -18.90 -16.29 11.10
C VAL A 18 -18.98 -16.43 9.59
N GLN A 19 -18.57 -15.39 8.88
CA GLN A 19 -18.68 -15.30 7.43
C GLN A 19 -17.35 -14.84 6.85
N LEU A 20 -16.99 -15.36 5.67
CA LEU A 20 -15.88 -14.82 4.88
C LEU A 20 -16.15 -13.34 4.60
N PHE A 21 -15.12 -12.51 4.74
CA PHE A 21 -15.31 -11.06 4.72
C PHE A 21 -14.20 -10.35 3.93
N GLY A 22 -14.61 -9.37 3.13
CA GLY A 22 -13.74 -8.48 2.39
C GLY A 22 -13.19 -9.05 1.07
N ASP A 23 -12.60 -8.16 0.29
CA ASP A 23 -11.99 -8.44 -1.03
C ASP A 23 -10.45 -8.57 -0.94
N GLY A 24 -9.91 -8.72 0.27
CA GLY A 24 -8.47 -8.78 0.53
C GLY A 24 -7.82 -10.00 -0.14
N LEU A 25 -6.72 -9.77 -0.86
CA LEU A 25 -6.05 -10.80 -1.66
C LEU A 25 -4.92 -11.54 -0.93
N ILE A 26 -4.43 -10.99 0.19
CA ILE A 26 -3.27 -11.53 0.90
C ILE A 26 -3.72 -12.48 2.01
N ASN A 27 -4.33 -11.94 3.07
CA ASN A 27 -4.78 -12.71 4.23
C ASN A 27 -6.21 -13.22 4.04
N ARG A 28 -6.49 -14.39 4.62
CA ARG A 28 -7.86 -14.90 4.65
C ARG A 28 -8.59 -14.27 5.84
N THR A 29 -9.72 -13.62 5.56
CA THR A 29 -10.42 -12.78 6.54
C THR A 29 -11.84 -13.26 6.76
N TRP A 30 -12.27 -13.28 8.02
CA TRP A 30 -13.63 -13.57 8.46
C TRP A 30 -14.16 -12.45 9.34
N LYS A 31 -15.43 -12.08 9.17
CA LYS A 31 -16.17 -11.28 10.13
C LYS A 31 -16.88 -12.21 11.09
N ILE A 32 -16.73 -11.94 12.39
CA ILE A 32 -17.41 -12.63 13.46
C ILE A 32 -18.38 -11.64 14.08
N THR A 33 -19.67 -11.97 14.07
CA THR A 33 -20.71 -11.17 14.70
C THR A 33 -21.16 -11.90 15.96
N THR A 34 -20.97 -11.26 17.11
CA THR A 34 -21.50 -11.70 18.41
C THR A 34 -22.73 -10.85 18.77
N PRO A 35 -23.54 -11.22 19.78
CA PRO A 35 -24.69 -10.41 20.19
C PRO A 35 -24.36 -8.98 20.61
N THR A 36 -23.12 -8.69 21.00
CA THR A 36 -22.71 -7.39 21.54
C THR A 36 -21.67 -6.66 20.70
N ASN A 37 -20.82 -7.37 19.95
CA ASN A 37 -19.68 -6.80 19.23
C ASN A 37 -19.39 -7.54 17.92
N GLY A 38 -18.84 -6.84 16.93
CA GLY A 38 -18.19 -7.43 15.77
C GLY A 38 -16.68 -7.60 15.95
N TYR A 39 -16.11 -8.60 15.27
CA TYR A 39 -14.67 -8.83 15.20
C TYR A 39 -14.23 -9.21 13.79
N ILE A 40 -12.95 -9.01 13.51
CA ILE A 40 -12.28 -9.49 12.30
C ILE A 40 -11.23 -10.52 12.69
N LEU A 41 -11.40 -11.76 12.25
CA LEU A 41 -10.38 -12.81 12.36
C LEU A 41 -9.62 -12.88 11.05
N GLN A 42 -8.29 -12.89 11.12
CA GLN A 42 -7.43 -13.07 9.96
C GLN A 42 -6.49 -14.24 10.15
N GLN A 43 -6.34 -15.04 9.10
CA GLN A 43 -5.25 -15.98 8.94
C GLN A 43 -4.14 -15.32 8.11
N VAL A 44 -2.96 -15.18 8.69
CA VAL A 44 -1.81 -14.54 8.04
C VAL A 44 -1.28 -15.43 6.93
N ASN A 45 -1.06 -14.86 5.75
CA ASN A 45 -0.53 -15.60 4.60
C ASN A 45 0.98 -15.81 4.69
N GLN A 46 1.39 -17.00 5.13
CA GLN A 46 2.80 -17.39 5.26
C GLN A 46 3.54 -17.56 3.92
N SER A 47 2.82 -17.61 2.79
CA SER A 47 3.47 -17.60 1.48
C SER A 47 4.07 -16.23 1.15
N VAL A 48 3.47 -15.16 1.68
CA VAL A 48 3.95 -13.77 1.55
C VAL A 48 4.79 -13.38 2.76
N PHE A 49 4.21 -13.47 3.96
CA PHE A 49 4.84 -13.06 5.21
C PHE A 49 5.54 -14.24 5.88
N LYS A 50 6.84 -14.38 5.61
CA LYS A 50 7.65 -15.51 6.12
C LYS A 50 7.85 -15.49 7.63
N ARG A 51 7.65 -14.35 8.28
CA ARG A 51 7.78 -14.17 9.73
C ARG A 51 6.59 -13.37 10.28
N PRO A 52 5.42 -13.99 10.46
CA PRO A 52 4.22 -13.30 10.96
C PRO A 52 4.42 -12.61 12.32
N TYR A 53 5.30 -13.14 13.17
CA TYR A 53 5.67 -12.49 14.44
C TYR A 53 6.32 -11.11 14.27
N ASP A 54 7.05 -10.86 13.18
CA ASP A 54 7.65 -9.55 12.91
C ASP A 54 6.55 -8.48 12.71
N ILE A 55 5.42 -8.86 12.09
CA ILE A 55 4.24 -7.99 11.93
C ILE A 55 3.61 -7.69 13.29
N ASP A 56 3.35 -8.73 14.07
CA ASP A 56 2.71 -8.60 15.38
C ASP A 56 3.55 -7.73 16.33
N GLN A 57 4.87 -7.93 16.34
CA GLN A 57 5.80 -7.13 17.13
C GLN A 57 5.84 -5.66 16.70
N ASN A 58 5.83 -5.39 15.39
CA ASN A 58 5.72 -4.01 14.86
C ASN A 58 4.43 -3.34 15.35
N ILE A 59 3.28 -3.98 15.14
CA ILE A 59 1.97 -3.43 15.52
C ILE A 59 1.90 -3.22 17.03
N ALA A 60 2.38 -4.17 17.84
CA ALA A 60 2.41 -4.06 19.30
C ALA A 60 3.29 -2.88 19.77
N ALA A 61 4.47 -2.70 19.18
CA ALA A 61 5.36 -1.59 19.51
C ALA A 61 4.72 -0.22 19.20
N LEU A 62 4.07 -0.11 18.04
CA LEU A 62 3.35 1.10 17.64
C LEU A 62 2.14 1.37 18.54
N LYS A 63 1.36 0.34 18.90
CA LYS A 63 0.25 0.46 19.85
C LYS A 63 0.70 1.00 21.21
N VAL A 64 1.80 0.46 21.74
CA VAL A 64 2.36 0.90 23.02
C VAL A 64 2.85 2.35 22.96
N TYR A 65 3.43 2.76 21.82
CA TYR A 65 3.84 4.14 21.62
C TYR A 65 2.62 5.09 21.53
N LEU A 66 1.68 4.81 20.61
CA LEU A 66 0.51 5.64 20.35
C LEU A 66 -0.40 5.75 21.59
N SER A 67 -0.59 4.68 22.36
CA SER A 67 -1.36 4.76 23.62
C SER A 67 -0.75 5.68 24.67
N LYS A 68 0.54 6.00 24.58
CA LYS A 68 1.23 6.92 25.50
C LYS A 68 1.27 8.35 24.96
N THR A 69 1.45 8.52 23.65
CA THR A 69 1.66 9.84 23.01
C THR A 69 0.37 10.43 22.43
N HIS A 70 -0.53 9.59 21.93
CA HIS A 70 -1.76 9.93 21.22
C HIS A 70 -2.90 8.96 21.59
N PRO A 71 -3.30 8.87 22.88
CA PRO A 71 -4.29 7.91 23.36
C PRO A 71 -5.69 8.06 22.71
N GLU A 72 -5.98 9.22 22.13
CA GLU A 72 -7.20 9.52 21.38
C GLU A 72 -7.20 8.97 19.94
N TYR A 73 -6.03 8.57 19.42
CA TYR A 73 -5.94 8.03 18.07
C TYR A 73 -6.46 6.60 18.02
N LEU A 74 -7.44 6.36 17.15
CA LEU A 74 -8.01 5.04 16.94
C LEU A 74 -7.03 4.16 16.13
N PHE A 75 -6.16 3.46 16.85
CA PHE A 75 -5.20 2.52 16.28
C PHE A 75 -5.73 1.07 16.35
N VAL A 76 -6.36 0.63 15.26
CA VAL A 76 -6.93 -0.73 15.14
C VAL A 76 -5.80 -1.75 15.10
N SER A 77 -5.68 -2.52 16.16
CA SER A 77 -4.61 -3.51 16.36
C SER A 77 -5.19 -4.79 16.93
N ALA A 78 -4.43 -5.88 16.80
CA ALA A 78 -4.87 -7.19 17.25
C ALA A 78 -5.15 -7.20 18.77
N LEU A 79 -6.17 -7.95 19.16
CA LEU A 79 -6.60 -8.21 20.52
C LEU A 79 -5.76 -9.35 21.10
N PRO A 80 -5.29 -9.24 22.35
CA PRO A 80 -4.66 -10.35 23.01
C PRO A 80 -5.70 -11.45 23.26
N GLY A 81 -5.31 -12.71 23.08
CA GLY A 81 -6.10 -13.83 23.54
C GLY A 81 -5.87 -14.14 25.02
N ILE A 82 -6.35 -15.32 25.45
CA ILE A 82 -6.29 -15.74 26.86
C ILE A 82 -4.84 -15.90 27.34
N SER A 83 -3.93 -16.31 26.45
CA SER A 83 -2.49 -16.40 26.75
C SER A 83 -1.80 -15.05 26.90
N GLY A 84 -2.46 -13.94 26.52
CA GLY A 84 -1.87 -12.61 26.43
C GLY A 84 -1.21 -12.30 25.08
N GLU A 85 -1.06 -13.29 24.20
CA GLU A 85 -0.51 -13.11 22.84
C GLU A 85 -1.61 -12.66 21.86
N SER A 86 -1.26 -11.78 20.90
CA SER A 86 -2.19 -11.29 19.87
C SER A 86 -2.15 -12.07 18.56
N LEU A 87 -1.12 -12.92 18.37
CA LEU A 87 -0.95 -13.81 17.23
C LEU A 87 -0.88 -15.25 17.72
N MET A 88 -1.85 -16.07 17.33
CA MET A 88 -1.94 -17.48 17.72
C MET A 88 -1.34 -18.35 16.62
N GLU A 89 -0.32 -19.12 16.98
CA GLU A 89 0.21 -20.18 16.14
C GLU A 89 -0.57 -21.48 16.34
N THR A 90 -1.08 -22.05 15.26
CA THR A 90 -1.83 -23.30 15.25
C THR A 90 -1.30 -24.21 14.13
N PRO A 91 -1.64 -25.52 14.12
CA PRO A 91 -1.32 -26.39 12.98
C PRO A 91 -1.88 -25.90 11.64
N ASP A 92 -2.96 -25.10 11.67
CA ASP A 92 -3.60 -24.52 10.49
C ASP A 92 -2.93 -23.20 10.05
N GLY A 93 -1.96 -22.67 10.80
CA GLY A 93 -1.25 -21.42 10.52
C GLY A 93 -1.40 -20.38 11.62
N TYR A 94 -1.11 -19.12 11.27
CA TYR A 94 -1.11 -17.99 12.21
C TYR A 94 -2.40 -17.19 12.14
N PHE A 95 -3.01 -16.95 13.30
CA PHE A 95 -4.31 -16.28 13.39
C PHE A 95 -4.24 -15.08 14.34
N ARG A 96 -4.91 -13.99 13.99
CA ARG A 96 -5.02 -12.77 14.79
C ARG A 96 -6.44 -12.23 14.75
N LEU A 97 -6.90 -11.68 15.86
CA LEU A 97 -8.25 -11.14 16.02
C LEU A 97 -8.20 -9.63 16.22
N PHE A 98 -9.03 -8.88 15.50
CA PHE A 98 -9.17 -7.42 15.63
C PHE A 98 -10.59 -7.07 16.04
N PRO A 99 -10.80 -5.93 16.73
CA PRO A 99 -12.14 -5.37 16.86
C PRO A 99 -12.67 -4.98 15.47
N PHE A 100 -13.96 -5.22 15.21
CA PHE A 100 -14.62 -4.64 14.04
C PHE A 100 -14.93 -3.17 14.33
N VAL A 101 -14.57 -2.27 13.41
CA VAL A 101 -14.90 -0.85 13.53
C VAL A 101 -16.34 -0.65 13.08
N GLU A 102 -17.25 -0.52 14.05
CA GLU A 102 -18.67 -0.34 13.77
C GLU A 102 -18.97 0.98 13.04
N ASN A 103 -20.07 1.01 12.29
CA ASN A 103 -20.52 2.15 11.49
C ASN A 103 -19.50 2.65 10.44
N SER A 104 -18.57 1.77 10.04
CA SER A 104 -17.57 2.06 9.03
C SER A 104 -17.77 1.29 7.73
N HIS A 105 -17.22 1.81 6.63
CA HIS A 105 -17.08 1.12 5.35
C HIS A 105 -15.75 1.45 4.68
N SER A 106 -15.30 0.58 3.77
CA SER A 106 -14.15 0.84 2.90
C SER A 106 -14.63 1.18 1.49
N LEU A 107 -13.84 1.96 0.76
CA LEU A 107 -14.09 2.25 -0.66
C LEU A 107 -13.15 1.39 -1.51
N ASN A 108 -13.63 0.86 -2.63
CA ASN A 108 -12.80 0.14 -3.60
C ASN A 108 -12.37 1.04 -4.78
N VAL A 109 -13.17 2.07 -5.08
CA VAL A 109 -12.91 3.04 -6.16
C VAL A 109 -13.25 4.42 -5.64
N LEU A 110 -12.40 5.39 -5.99
CA LEU A 110 -12.56 6.79 -5.64
C LEU A 110 -13.37 7.53 -6.69
N ASN A 111 -14.57 7.98 -6.30
CA ASN A 111 -15.49 8.68 -7.19
C ASN A 111 -15.47 10.20 -6.96
N LYS A 112 -15.11 10.64 -5.75
CA LYS A 112 -15.05 12.05 -5.36
C LYS A 112 -13.66 12.41 -4.85
N LYS A 113 -13.19 13.60 -5.18
CA LYS A 113 -11.87 14.09 -4.73
C LYS A 113 -11.79 14.20 -3.20
N GLU A 114 -12.92 14.46 -2.54
CA GLU A 114 -13.02 14.53 -1.07
C GLU A 114 -12.66 13.18 -0.41
N GLU A 115 -12.98 12.06 -1.06
CA GLU A 115 -12.60 10.72 -0.56
C GLU A 115 -11.08 10.52 -0.66
N ALA A 116 -10.45 11.03 -1.73
CA ALA A 116 -9.00 11.00 -1.88
C ALA A 116 -8.29 11.90 -0.86
N TYR A 117 -8.88 13.07 -0.56
CA TYR A 117 -8.40 13.97 0.49
C TYR A 117 -8.42 13.27 1.85
N GLU A 118 -9.56 12.70 2.23
CA GLU A 118 -9.74 12.02 3.52
C GLU A 118 -8.81 10.81 3.63
N GLY A 119 -8.66 10.00 2.57
CA GLY A 119 -7.69 8.90 2.55
C GLY A 119 -6.25 9.38 2.76
N ALA A 120 -5.82 10.39 2.00
CA ALA A 120 -4.48 10.96 2.11
C ALA A 120 -4.22 11.60 3.48
N LYS A 121 -5.24 12.24 4.06
CA LYS A 121 -5.19 12.77 5.42
C LYS A 121 -5.00 11.67 6.46
N GLN A 122 -5.69 10.53 6.34
CA GLN A 122 -5.51 9.43 7.30
C GLN A 122 -4.10 8.83 7.27
N PHE A 123 -3.52 8.62 6.07
CA PHE A 123 -2.14 8.15 5.96
C PHE A 123 -1.13 9.22 6.40
N GLY A 124 -1.35 10.49 6.06
CA GLY A 124 -0.54 11.60 6.57
C GLY A 124 -0.57 11.69 8.09
N ARG A 125 -1.75 11.58 8.70
CA ARG A 125 -1.95 11.56 10.16
C ARG A 125 -1.22 10.38 10.78
N PHE A 126 -1.35 9.18 10.20
CA PHE A 126 -0.63 7.99 10.67
C PHE A 126 0.88 8.20 10.71
N SER A 127 1.48 8.67 9.60
CA SER A 127 2.91 8.98 9.55
C SER A 127 3.33 10.09 10.52
N ARG A 128 2.52 11.15 10.65
CA ARG A 128 2.81 12.28 11.56
C ARG A 128 2.85 11.85 13.01
N LEU A 129 1.82 11.12 13.46
CA LEU A 129 1.72 10.67 14.86
C LEU A 129 2.89 9.75 15.25
N LEU A 130 3.54 9.14 14.27
CA LEU A 130 4.69 8.26 14.42
C LEU A 130 6.03 8.92 14.08
N ASN A 131 6.07 10.24 13.87
CA ASN A 131 7.28 10.96 13.46
C ASN A 131 8.47 10.73 14.41
N ASP A 132 8.21 10.75 15.72
CA ASP A 132 9.24 10.61 16.75
C ASP A 132 9.42 9.16 17.22
N PHE A 133 8.73 8.19 16.59
CA PHE A 133 8.95 6.78 16.85
C PHE A 133 10.33 6.35 16.32
N ASP A 134 11.11 5.65 17.15
CA ASP A 134 12.40 5.09 16.73
C ASP A 134 12.19 3.93 15.74
N VAL A 135 12.26 4.26 14.45
CA VAL A 135 12.05 3.33 13.32
C VAL A 135 12.95 2.09 13.37
N LYS A 136 14.10 2.14 14.05
CA LYS A 136 15.00 0.98 14.18
C LYS A 136 14.44 -0.16 15.03
N LYS A 137 13.37 0.12 15.78
CA LYS A 137 12.63 -0.89 16.56
C LYS A 137 11.67 -1.72 15.70
N LEU A 138 11.41 -1.31 14.46
CA LEU A 138 10.56 -2.05 13.55
C LEU A 138 11.37 -3.10 12.79
N HIS A 139 10.78 -4.27 12.67
CA HIS A 139 11.21 -5.36 11.81
C HIS A 139 10.85 -5.06 10.34
N ILE A 140 11.61 -5.65 9.42
CA ILE A 140 11.29 -5.66 8.00
C ILE A 140 10.34 -6.83 7.74
N THR A 141 9.04 -6.55 7.61
CA THR A 141 8.00 -7.59 7.44
C THR A 141 7.99 -8.16 6.03
N LEU A 142 8.30 -7.32 5.03
CA LEU A 142 8.40 -7.72 3.63
C LEU A 142 9.66 -7.11 3.00
N PRO A 143 10.79 -7.85 3.00
CA PRO A 143 12.05 -7.36 2.45
C PRO A 143 11.92 -6.91 0.99
N ASP A 144 12.57 -5.79 0.67
CA ASP A 144 12.63 -5.23 -0.68
C ASP A 144 11.26 -4.95 -1.34
N PHE A 145 10.22 -4.69 -0.54
CA PHE A 145 8.88 -4.42 -1.06
C PHE A 145 8.89 -3.21 -2.02
N HIS A 146 9.35 -2.06 -1.53
CA HIS A 146 9.50 -0.82 -2.31
C HIS A 146 10.96 -0.51 -2.67
N ASN A 147 11.71 -1.53 -3.10
CA ASN A 147 13.09 -1.38 -3.58
C ASN A 147 13.15 -1.28 -5.11
N LEU A 148 13.08 -0.06 -5.65
CA LEU A 148 13.04 0.13 -7.12
C LEU A 148 14.32 -0.34 -7.81
N THR A 149 15.48 -0.20 -7.16
CA THR A 149 16.75 -0.71 -7.70
C THR A 149 16.67 -2.20 -7.96
N LEU A 150 16.24 -2.98 -6.96
CA LEU A 150 16.08 -4.42 -7.11
C LEU A 150 15.05 -4.77 -8.20
N ARG A 151 13.90 -4.08 -8.22
CA ARG A 151 12.84 -4.35 -9.21
C ARG A 151 13.32 -4.09 -10.63
N PHE A 152 14.15 -3.07 -10.84
CA PHE A 152 14.75 -2.80 -12.14
C PHE A 152 15.78 -3.86 -12.55
N ASP A 153 16.61 -4.32 -11.61
CA ASP A 153 17.56 -5.40 -11.87
C ASP A 153 16.84 -6.72 -12.20
N GLN A 154 15.74 -7.03 -11.50
CA GLN A 154 14.87 -8.17 -11.82
C GLN A 154 14.24 -8.05 -13.20
N PHE A 155 13.73 -6.87 -13.55
CA PHE A 155 13.18 -6.59 -14.88
C PHE A 155 14.21 -6.78 -15.98
N THR A 156 15.41 -6.21 -15.86
CA THR A 156 16.47 -6.35 -16.86
C THR A 156 16.93 -7.80 -17.02
N ALA A 157 17.01 -8.57 -15.93
CA ALA A 157 17.27 -10.01 -15.98
C ALA A 157 16.16 -10.78 -16.69
N ALA A 158 14.89 -10.45 -16.40
CA ALA A 158 13.73 -11.05 -17.08
C ALA A 158 13.76 -10.76 -18.60
N VAL A 159 14.08 -9.53 -19.00
CA VAL A 159 14.26 -9.16 -20.41
C VAL A 159 15.36 -9.98 -21.06
N ALA A 160 16.48 -10.25 -20.37
CA ALA A 160 17.56 -11.07 -20.92
C ALA A 160 17.10 -12.53 -21.16
N GLN A 161 16.31 -13.09 -20.24
CA GLN A 161 15.96 -14.51 -20.21
C GLN A 161 14.63 -14.86 -20.91
N ALA A 162 13.76 -13.88 -21.19
CA ALA A 162 12.45 -14.12 -21.77
C ALA A 162 12.50 -14.81 -23.14
N SER A 163 11.40 -15.48 -23.50
CA SER A 163 11.25 -16.07 -24.83
C SER A 163 11.19 -14.99 -25.93
N GLY A 164 11.64 -15.32 -27.15
CA GLY A 164 11.59 -14.39 -28.28
C GLY A 164 10.19 -13.82 -28.52
N GLN A 165 9.15 -14.67 -28.41
CA GLN A 165 7.76 -14.26 -28.58
C GLN A 165 7.29 -13.24 -27.54
N ARG A 166 7.60 -13.44 -26.25
CA ARG A 166 7.19 -12.48 -25.19
C ARG A 166 7.98 -11.17 -25.31
N LYS A 167 9.26 -11.22 -25.71
CA LYS A 167 10.04 -10.00 -25.99
C LYS A 167 9.44 -9.21 -27.16
N GLU A 168 9.15 -9.89 -28.27
CA GLU A 168 8.54 -9.25 -29.46
C GLU A 168 7.19 -8.60 -29.11
N LYS A 169 6.30 -9.33 -28.40
CA LYS A 169 4.99 -8.80 -27.97
C LYS A 169 5.07 -7.60 -27.00
N SER A 170 6.23 -7.36 -26.39
CA SER A 170 6.39 -6.32 -25.35
C SER A 170 7.54 -5.33 -25.65
N GLU A 171 8.05 -5.32 -26.88
CA GLU A 171 9.22 -4.52 -27.28
C GLU A 171 9.05 -3.02 -26.98
N ASP A 172 7.88 -2.46 -27.31
CA ASP A 172 7.57 -1.05 -27.05
C ASP A 172 7.54 -0.72 -25.56
N LEU A 173 7.00 -1.62 -24.74
CA LEU A 173 6.92 -1.45 -23.27
C LEU A 173 8.31 -1.55 -22.63
N ILE A 174 9.14 -2.51 -23.09
CA ILE A 174 10.54 -2.62 -22.66
C ILE A 174 11.29 -1.34 -23.01
N SER A 175 11.13 -0.86 -24.24
CA SER A 175 11.77 0.38 -24.72
C SER A 175 11.32 1.60 -23.92
N PHE A 176 10.02 1.71 -23.63
CA PHE A 176 9.47 2.78 -22.79
C PHE A 176 10.07 2.76 -21.37
N ILE A 177 10.10 1.59 -20.72
CA ILE A 177 10.65 1.44 -19.37
C ILE A 177 12.14 1.79 -19.34
N MET A 178 12.91 1.32 -20.32
CA MET A 178 14.34 1.60 -20.42
C MET A 178 14.62 3.09 -20.69
N LYS A 179 13.77 3.76 -21.48
CA LYS A 179 13.87 5.21 -21.73
C LYS A 179 13.70 6.05 -20.48
N HIS A 180 12.92 5.58 -19.50
CA HIS A 180 12.63 6.29 -18.24
C HIS A 180 13.40 5.72 -17.03
N ALA A 181 14.57 5.11 -17.26
CA ALA A 181 15.43 4.59 -16.20
C ALA A 181 16.07 5.69 -15.29
N ASP A 182 15.90 6.96 -15.65
CA ASP A 182 16.24 8.11 -14.79
C ASP A 182 15.43 8.12 -13.49
N ILE A 183 14.21 7.56 -13.50
CA ILE A 183 13.40 7.34 -12.29
C ILE A 183 14.17 6.46 -11.30
N VAL A 184 14.75 5.34 -11.78
CA VAL A 184 15.58 4.44 -10.97
C VAL A 184 16.83 5.15 -10.46
N THR A 185 17.44 5.99 -11.31
CA THR A 185 18.62 6.79 -10.93
C THR A 185 18.31 7.75 -9.79
N THR A 186 17.14 8.40 -9.82
CA THR A 186 16.67 9.28 -8.75
C THR A 186 16.43 8.51 -7.46
N TYR A 187 15.79 7.33 -7.52
CA TYR A 187 15.62 6.47 -6.35
C TYR A 187 16.97 6.06 -5.72
N LYS A 188 17.92 5.59 -6.55
CA LYS A 188 19.27 5.23 -6.10
C LYS A 188 19.93 6.39 -5.37
N LYS A 189 19.86 7.60 -5.93
CA LYS A 189 20.37 8.83 -5.34
C LYS A 189 19.74 9.10 -3.96
N ILE A 190 18.41 9.00 -3.84
CA ILE A 190 17.69 9.19 -2.56
C ILE A 190 18.23 8.23 -1.49
N VAL A 191 18.36 6.95 -1.82
CA VAL A 191 18.79 5.90 -0.87
C VAL A 191 20.27 6.02 -0.51
N GLU A 192 21.15 6.07 -1.51
CA GLU A 192 22.61 6.06 -1.33
C GLU A 192 23.10 7.31 -0.60
N ARG A 193 22.51 8.47 -0.92
CA ARG A 193 22.89 9.75 -0.30
C ARG A 193 22.05 10.10 0.93
N LYS A 194 21.06 9.26 1.28
CA LYS A 194 20.13 9.48 2.40
C LYS A 194 19.49 10.88 2.36
N GLU A 195 19.01 11.27 1.17
CA GLU A 195 18.52 12.64 0.95
C GLU A 195 17.23 12.96 1.74
N ILE A 196 16.49 11.91 2.10
CA ILE A 196 15.30 12.00 2.95
C ILE A 196 15.38 10.93 4.06
N PRO A 197 14.82 11.20 5.26
CA PRO A 197 14.87 10.28 6.38
C PRO A 197 13.98 9.05 6.16
N GLN A 198 14.34 7.95 6.83
CA GLN A 198 13.43 6.83 6.98
C GLN A 198 12.41 7.13 8.09
N ARG A 199 11.16 6.73 7.88
CA ARG A 199 10.02 6.94 8.78
C ARG A 199 9.25 5.63 8.96
N VAL A 200 8.28 5.62 9.88
CA VAL A 200 7.26 4.56 9.91
C VAL A 200 6.31 4.80 8.74
N ILE A 201 6.30 3.87 7.79
CA ILE A 201 5.60 3.96 6.51
C ILE A 201 4.68 2.76 6.37
N HIS A 202 3.50 2.96 5.78
CA HIS A 202 2.50 1.91 5.64
C HIS A 202 2.79 0.96 4.48
N HIS A 203 3.32 1.50 3.38
CA HIS A 203 3.65 0.86 2.10
C HIS A 203 2.48 0.28 1.29
N ASP A 204 1.24 0.32 1.78
CA ASP A 204 0.06 -0.16 1.03
C ASP A 204 -1.12 0.77 1.30
N THR A 205 -1.08 1.95 0.67
CA THR A 205 -2.01 3.05 0.95
C THR A 205 -3.18 3.08 -0.01
N LYS A 206 -3.62 1.90 -0.46
CA LYS A 206 -4.87 1.74 -1.21
C LYS A 206 -6.04 2.29 -0.40
N ILE A 207 -7.03 2.83 -1.09
CA ILE A 207 -8.17 3.47 -0.45
C ILE A 207 -9.01 2.48 0.39
N ASN A 208 -9.00 1.20 0.05
CA ASN A 208 -9.69 0.16 0.81
C ASN A 208 -9.00 -0.17 2.15
N ASN A 209 -7.78 0.32 2.36
CA ASN A 209 -7.08 0.29 3.65
C ASN A 209 -7.40 1.51 4.53
N VAL A 210 -8.37 2.33 4.13
CA VAL A 210 -8.95 3.39 4.95
C VAL A 210 -10.40 3.05 5.24
N LEU A 211 -10.77 3.14 6.51
CA LEU A 211 -12.16 3.04 6.95
C LEU A 211 -12.78 4.43 7.01
N PHE A 212 -13.99 4.55 6.48
CA PHE A 212 -14.77 5.77 6.39
C PHE A 212 -16.05 5.66 7.22
N ASP A 213 -16.55 6.79 7.71
CA ASP A 213 -17.90 6.87 8.28
C ASP A 213 -18.96 7.02 7.17
N GLN A 214 -20.24 7.07 7.57
CA GLN A 214 -21.38 7.19 6.65
C GLN A 214 -21.37 8.48 5.80
N GLU A 215 -20.59 9.50 6.18
CA GLU A 215 -20.42 10.75 5.46
C GLU A 215 -19.13 10.78 4.61
N ASN A 216 -18.46 9.63 4.47
CA ASN A 216 -17.16 9.47 3.81
C ASN A 216 -16.03 10.28 4.47
N LYS A 217 -16.07 10.48 5.79
CA LYS A 217 -14.93 11.00 6.56
C LYS A 217 -14.02 9.88 7.01
N GLY A 218 -12.71 10.09 6.90
CA GLY A 218 -11.73 9.07 7.27
C GLY A 218 -11.73 8.82 8.78
N ILE A 219 -11.92 7.57 9.19
CA ILE A 219 -11.90 7.13 10.59
C ILE A 219 -10.49 6.71 11.00
N CYS A 220 -9.91 5.74 10.28
CA CYS A 220 -8.60 5.17 10.57
C CYS A 220 -8.04 4.40 9.37
N VAL A 221 -6.74 4.09 9.44
CA VAL A 221 -6.05 3.18 8.52
C VAL A 221 -6.06 1.76 9.10
N ILE A 222 -6.13 0.76 8.21
CA ILE A 222 -6.08 -0.68 8.52
C ILE A 222 -5.08 -1.38 7.60
N ASP A 223 -4.92 -2.70 7.74
CA ASP A 223 -3.95 -3.52 6.99
C ASP A 223 -2.48 -3.13 7.23
N LEU A 224 -2.07 -3.27 8.49
CA LEU A 224 -0.78 -2.79 8.99
C LEU A 224 0.39 -3.76 8.73
N ASP A 225 0.24 -4.74 7.85
CA ASP A 225 1.20 -5.84 7.67
C ASP A 225 2.50 -5.38 7.03
N THR A 226 2.40 -4.39 6.15
CA THR A 226 3.55 -3.80 5.48
C THR A 226 4.09 -2.58 6.23
N VAL A 227 3.61 -2.29 7.45
CA VAL A 227 4.15 -1.19 8.25
C VAL A 227 5.56 -1.54 8.73
N MET A 228 6.53 -0.82 8.19
CA MET A 228 7.96 -1.02 8.46
C MET A 228 8.74 0.26 8.09
N PRO A 229 10.05 0.35 8.39
CA PRO A 229 10.87 1.48 8.00
C PRO A 229 10.84 1.70 6.48
N GLY A 230 10.58 2.93 6.05
CA GLY A 230 10.47 3.28 4.64
C GLY A 230 10.67 4.76 4.39
N TYR A 231 10.41 5.19 3.15
CA TYR A 231 10.43 6.59 2.77
C TYR A 231 9.01 7.07 2.47
N PHE A 232 8.69 8.33 2.76
CA PHE A 232 7.33 8.86 2.56
C PHE A 232 6.84 8.75 1.10
N ILE A 233 7.77 8.74 0.13
CA ILE A 233 7.48 8.53 -1.30
C ILE A 233 6.80 7.20 -1.60
N SER A 234 6.93 6.20 -0.72
CA SER A 234 6.23 4.92 -0.83
C SER A 234 4.73 5.08 -0.66
N ASP A 235 4.29 5.71 0.43
CA ASP A 235 2.87 5.92 0.73
C ASP A 235 2.26 6.92 -0.27
N VAL A 236 2.93 8.05 -0.50
CA VAL A 236 2.45 9.04 -1.49
C VAL A 236 2.37 8.45 -2.89
N GLY A 237 3.38 7.65 -3.28
CA GLY A 237 3.40 6.99 -4.58
C GLY A 237 2.26 5.98 -4.76
N ASP A 238 1.90 5.23 -3.72
CA ASP A 238 0.85 4.21 -3.83
C ASP A 238 -0.55 4.82 -3.85
N MET A 239 -0.75 5.92 -3.11
CA MET A 239 -1.93 6.76 -3.30
C MET A 239 -2.01 7.27 -4.73
N MET A 240 -0.94 7.83 -5.29
CA MET A 240 -0.97 8.33 -6.68
C MET A 240 -1.27 7.23 -7.70
N ARG A 241 -0.65 6.05 -7.54
CA ARG A 241 -0.87 4.90 -8.40
C ARG A 241 -2.33 4.44 -8.41
N THR A 242 -3.01 4.53 -7.26
CA THR A 242 -4.33 3.92 -7.09
C THR A 242 -5.49 4.92 -7.10
N TYR A 243 -5.23 6.22 -6.86
CA TYR A 243 -6.29 7.22 -6.66
C TYR A 243 -6.49 8.10 -7.90
N LEU A 244 -5.45 8.30 -8.71
CA LEU A 244 -5.50 9.30 -9.79
C LEU A 244 -6.41 8.89 -10.95
N SER A 245 -6.39 7.61 -11.32
CA SER A 245 -7.23 7.07 -12.39
C SER A 245 -8.57 6.60 -11.84
N SER A 246 -9.65 6.83 -12.59
CA SER A 246 -10.95 6.20 -12.34
C SER A 246 -10.99 4.74 -12.80
N ALA A 247 -10.13 4.36 -13.73
CA ALA A 247 -9.94 2.98 -14.16
C ALA A 247 -9.04 2.23 -13.19
N ASN A 248 -9.39 0.97 -12.87
CA ASN A 248 -8.58 0.11 -12.03
C ASN A 248 -7.38 -0.49 -12.79
N GLU A 249 -6.51 -1.21 -12.09
CA GLU A 249 -5.29 -1.82 -12.65
C GLU A 249 -5.55 -2.99 -13.61
N GLU A 250 -6.80 -3.46 -13.71
CA GLU A 250 -7.25 -4.53 -14.61
C GLU A 250 -7.92 -3.99 -15.89
N GLU A 251 -8.09 -2.66 -16.03
CA GLU A 251 -8.72 -2.06 -17.21
C GLU A 251 -7.82 -2.23 -18.44
N THR A 252 -8.43 -2.72 -19.52
CA THR A 252 -7.76 -2.99 -20.80
C THR A 252 -8.06 -1.94 -21.87
N ASP A 253 -9.15 -1.18 -21.69
CA ASP A 253 -9.42 0.03 -22.47
C ASP A 253 -8.58 1.20 -21.96
N LEU A 254 -7.39 1.34 -22.54
CA LEU A 254 -6.39 2.35 -22.17
C LEU A 254 -6.91 3.79 -22.32
N THR A 255 -7.98 4.03 -23.10
CA THR A 255 -8.57 5.37 -23.27
C THR A 255 -9.22 5.91 -22.00
N LYS A 256 -9.58 5.03 -21.07
CA LYS A 256 -10.14 5.39 -19.76
C LYS A 256 -9.09 5.75 -18.72
N ILE A 257 -7.82 5.41 -18.98
CA ILE A 257 -6.72 5.67 -18.06
C ILE A 257 -6.32 7.14 -18.18
N ASN A 258 -6.53 7.87 -17.11
CA ASN A 258 -6.25 9.30 -17.04
C ASN A 258 -5.71 9.67 -15.66
N VAL A 259 -5.13 10.86 -15.55
CA VAL A 259 -4.70 11.44 -14.27
C VAL A 259 -5.64 12.59 -13.94
N ARG A 260 -6.50 12.39 -12.93
CA ARG A 260 -7.44 13.41 -12.44
C ARG A 260 -6.69 14.41 -11.56
N LYS A 261 -6.40 15.61 -12.09
CA LYS A 261 -5.62 16.65 -11.41
C LYS A 261 -6.25 17.12 -10.09
N ASP A 262 -7.57 17.14 -10.02
CA ASP A 262 -8.31 17.47 -8.79
C ASP A 262 -8.15 16.40 -7.71
N PHE A 263 -8.00 15.12 -8.08
CA PHE A 263 -7.63 14.05 -7.15
C PHE A 263 -6.18 14.19 -6.70
N PHE A 264 -5.25 14.51 -7.62
CA PHE A 264 -3.87 14.81 -7.23
C PHE A 264 -3.81 15.95 -6.20
N LYS A 265 -4.52 17.05 -6.46
CA LYS A 265 -4.60 18.18 -5.53
C LYS A 265 -5.19 17.75 -4.19
N ALA A 266 -6.26 16.96 -4.19
CA ALA A 266 -6.87 16.46 -2.97
C ALA A 266 -5.90 15.59 -2.14
N ILE A 267 -5.14 14.70 -2.80
CA ILE A 267 -4.09 13.90 -2.14
C ILE A 267 -3.03 14.80 -1.53
N TYR A 268 -2.53 15.78 -2.30
CA TYR A 268 -1.53 16.73 -1.82
C TYR A 268 -2.04 17.52 -0.62
N ASP A 269 -3.22 18.15 -0.73
CA ASP A 269 -3.81 18.97 0.32
C ASP A 269 -4.06 18.14 1.60
N GLY A 270 -4.66 16.95 1.47
CA GLY A 270 -4.97 16.09 2.60
C GLY A 270 -3.72 15.55 3.30
N TYR A 271 -2.71 15.12 2.52
CA TYR A 271 -1.44 14.65 3.09
C TYR A 271 -0.66 15.80 3.75
N MET A 272 -0.61 16.98 3.11
CA MET A 272 0.14 18.14 3.61
C MET A 272 -0.55 18.83 4.80
N GLU A 273 -1.87 18.69 4.98
CA GLU A 273 -2.55 19.13 6.20
C GLU A 273 -1.92 18.48 7.45
N GLU A 274 -1.48 17.23 7.33
CA GLU A 274 -0.85 16.51 8.44
C GLU A 274 0.68 16.59 8.35
N MET A 275 1.26 16.19 7.22
CA MET A 275 2.72 16.03 7.09
C MET A 275 3.44 17.31 6.66
N GLY A 276 2.73 18.40 6.33
CA GLY A 276 3.31 19.63 5.80
C GLY A 276 4.37 20.23 6.72
N ASP A 277 4.14 20.27 8.03
CA ASP A 277 5.11 20.80 9.00
C ASP A 277 6.17 19.79 9.44
N VAL A 278 5.97 18.51 9.08
CA VAL A 278 6.85 17.39 9.43
C VAL A 278 7.91 17.13 8.35
N LEU A 279 7.52 17.30 7.08
CA LEU A 279 8.40 17.04 5.95
C LEU A 279 9.45 18.14 5.80
N THR A 280 10.68 17.71 5.57
CA THR A 280 11.78 18.58 5.15
C THR A 280 11.50 19.17 3.76
N ALA A 281 12.20 20.26 3.41
CA ALA A 281 12.12 20.84 2.07
C ALA A 281 12.52 19.82 0.97
N THR A 282 13.54 18.99 1.23
CA THR A 282 13.97 17.94 0.31
C THR A 282 12.87 16.89 0.12
N GLU A 283 12.21 16.44 1.20
CA GLU A 283 11.06 15.54 1.08
C GLU A 283 9.94 16.14 0.25
N LYS A 284 9.53 17.38 0.54
CA LYS A 284 8.50 18.08 -0.24
C LYS A 284 8.85 18.14 -1.73
N SER A 285 10.14 18.31 -2.05
CA SER A 285 10.60 18.32 -3.44
C SER A 285 10.46 16.97 -4.15
N TYR A 286 10.29 15.86 -3.42
CA TYR A 286 10.09 14.53 -3.98
C TYR A 286 8.60 14.11 -4.07
N PHE A 287 7.66 14.99 -3.75
CA PHE A 287 6.23 14.64 -3.73
C PHE A 287 5.72 14.19 -5.11
N THR A 288 5.94 14.97 -6.16
CA THR A 288 5.57 14.59 -7.54
C THR A 288 6.39 13.40 -8.05
N TYR A 289 7.65 13.29 -7.62
CA TYR A 289 8.47 12.12 -7.95
C TYR A 289 7.91 10.81 -7.37
N ALA A 290 7.27 10.86 -6.20
CA ALA A 290 6.69 9.68 -5.55
C ALA A 290 5.71 8.92 -6.45
N GLY A 291 4.87 9.64 -7.21
CA GLY A 291 3.95 9.05 -8.18
C GLY A 291 4.69 8.32 -9.30
N LYS A 292 5.65 9.00 -9.94
CA LYS A 292 6.49 8.38 -11.00
C LYS A 292 7.17 7.12 -10.50
N PHE A 293 7.77 7.19 -9.31
CA PHE A 293 8.48 6.10 -8.67
C PHE A 293 7.62 4.84 -8.56
N LEU A 294 6.41 4.95 -8.00
CA LEU A 294 5.63 3.75 -7.71
C LEU A 294 4.83 3.24 -8.90
N ILE A 295 4.31 4.13 -9.76
CA ILE A 295 3.65 3.72 -11.01
C ILE A 295 4.67 2.98 -11.90
N TYR A 296 5.88 3.52 -12.05
CA TYR A 296 6.97 2.87 -12.77
C TYR A 296 7.34 1.52 -12.14
N MET A 297 7.50 1.47 -10.80
CA MET A 297 7.80 0.22 -10.10
C MET A 297 6.74 -0.85 -10.38
N GLN A 298 5.47 -0.50 -10.39
CA GLN A 298 4.41 -1.47 -10.64
C GLN A 298 4.40 -1.94 -12.10
N ALA A 299 4.62 -1.03 -13.06
CA ALA A 299 4.76 -1.38 -14.48
C ALA A 299 5.89 -2.39 -14.70
N ILE A 300 7.08 -2.16 -14.14
CA ILE A 300 8.21 -3.08 -14.30
C ILE A 300 7.99 -4.42 -13.59
N ARG A 301 7.26 -4.44 -12.47
CA ARG A 301 6.91 -5.69 -11.77
C ARG A 301 5.98 -6.55 -12.62
N PHE A 302 4.93 -5.97 -13.20
CA PHE A 302 4.04 -6.70 -14.10
C PHE A 302 4.75 -7.16 -15.36
N LEU A 303 5.62 -6.33 -15.94
CA LEU A 303 6.32 -6.71 -17.16
C LEU A 303 7.36 -7.79 -16.91
N ALA A 304 8.12 -7.69 -15.81
CA ALA A 304 9.06 -8.73 -15.41
C ALA A 304 8.35 -10.06 -15.20
N ASP A 305 7.18 -10.06 -14.54
CA ASP A 305 6.40 -11.27 -14.31
C ASP A 305 5.89 -11.87 -15.63
N TYR A 306 5.34 -11.04 -16.53
CA TYR A 306 5.00 -11.47 -17.89
C TYR A 306 6.22 -12.08 -18.59
N LEU A 307 7.38 -11.44 -18.56
CA LEU A 307 8.59 -11.96 -19.21
C LEU A 307 9.09 -13.28 -18.58
N GLN A 308 8.72 -13.55 -17.33
CA GLN A 308 9.04 -14.77 -16.58
C GLN A 308 7.94 -15.84 -16.63
N ASN A 309 6.92 -15.67 -17.46
CA ASN A 309 5.76 -16.57 -17.57
C ASN A 309 4.83 -16.55 -16.35
N ASP A 310 4.59 -15.36 -15.81
CA ASP A 310 3.52 -15.05 -14.86
C ASP A 310 3.61 -15.85 -13.54
N ILE A 311 4.83 -16.06 -13.06
CA ILE A 311 5.13 -16.91 -11.89
C ILE A 311 4.78 -16.26 -10.55
N TYR A 312 4.73 -14.93 -10.48
CA TYR A 312 4.55 -14.17 -9.25
C TYR A 312 3.09 -13.77 -9.01
N TYR A 313 2.48 -13.06 -9.97
CA TYR A 313 1.07 -12.63 -9.87
C TYR A 313 0.09 -13.66 -10.41
N GLY A 314 0.57 -14.62 -11.21
CA GLY A 314 -0.29 -15.50 -12.01
C GLY A 314 -0.94 -14.77 -13.18
N GLU A 315 -1.57 -15.52 -14.07
CA GLU A 315 -2.39 -14.99 -15.15
C GLU A 315 -3.82 -15.57 -15.08
N LYS A 316 -4.83 -14.72 -15.30
CA LYS A 316 -6.23 -15.16 -15.43
C LYS A 316 -6.55 -15.56 -16.88
N TYR A 317 -5.77 -15.05 -17.82
CA TYR A 317 -5.86 -15.27 -19.25
C TYR A 317 -4.49 -14.95 -19.89
N GLU A 318 -4.23 -15.48 -21.09
CA GLU A 318 -2.95 -15.24 -21.78
C GLU A 318 -2.69 -13.74 -21.96
N GLY A 319 -1.56 -13.25 -21.42
CA GLY A 319 -1.18 -11.85 -21.56
C GLY A 319 -1.77 -10.92 -20.50
N HIS A 320 -2.36 -11.45 -19.43
CA HIS A 320 -2.93 -10.65 -18.34
C HIS A 320 -1.93 -9.65 -17.74
N ASN A 321 -0.72 -10.07 -17.36
CA ASN A 321 0.27 -9.13 -16.81
C ASN A 321 0.87 -8.19 -17.88
N LEU A 322 0.80 -8.56 -19.16
CA LEU A 322 1.15 -7.66 -20.25
C LEU A 322 0.12 -6.51 -20.33
N ASP A 323 -1.17 -6.80 -20.21
CA ASP A 323 -2.21 -5.77 -20.21
C ASP A 323 -2.14 -4.87 -18.97
N ARG A 324 -1.87 -5.45 -17.78
CA ARG A 324 -1.59 -4.66 -16.58
C ARG A 324 -0.35 -3.77 -16.75
N THR A 325 0.67 -4.25 -17.44
CA THR A 325 1.84 -3.43 -17.79
C THR A 325 1.43 -2.25 -18.67
N LYS A 326 0.66 -2.49 -19.75
CA LYS A 326 0.16 -1.42 -20.62
C LYS A 326 -0.63 -0.40 -19.82
N ASN A 327 -1.49 -0.86 -18.92
CA ASN A 327 -2.29 0.00 -18.04
C ASN A 327 -1.40 0.95 -17.20
N GLN A 328 -0.41 0.40 -16.50
CA GLN A 328 0.48 1.20 -15.64
C GLN A 328 1.43 2.09 -16.47
N VAL A 329 1.88 1.63 -17.64
CA VAL A 329 2.66 2.46 -18.58
C VAL A 329 1.82 3.63 -19.09
N THR A 330 0.58 3.42 -19.50
CA THR A 330 -0.32 4.51 -19.91
C THR A 330 -0.56 5.49 -18.77
N LEU A 331 -0.77 5.01 -17.54
CA LEU A 331 -0.90 5.89 -16.38
C LEU A 331 0.37 6.74 -16.17
N LEU A 332 1.55 6.13 -16.30
CA LEU A 332 2.82 6.84 -16.20
C LEU A 332 3.02 7.86 -17.33
N GLU A 333 2.65 7.53 -18.57
CA GLU A 333 2.66 8.48 -19.69
C GLU A 333 1.81 9.71 -19.38
N ARG A 334 0.55 9.51 -18.95
CA ARG A 334 -0.34 10.61 -18.57
C ARG A 334 0.20 11.42 -17.39
N TYR A 335 0.84 10.75 -16.44
CA TYR A 335 1.46 11.42 -15.30
C TYR A 335 2.64 12.30 -15.75
N LEU A 336 3.51 11.79 -16.62
CA LEU A 336 4.66 12.52 -17.17
C LEU A 336 4.22 13.70 -18.06
N GLU A 337 3.16 13.52 -18.86
CA GLU A 337 2.56 14.60 -19.68
C GLU A 337 2.09 15.78 -18.81
N LEU A 338 1.53 15.49 -17.63
CA LEU A 338 1.00 16.49 -16.71
C LEU A 338 2.00 16.95 -15.64
N GLU A 339 3.20 16.37 -15.58
CA GLU A 339 4.18 16.63 -14.51
C GLU A 339 4.42 18.14 -14.25
N PRO A 340 4.58 19.01 -15.27
CA PRO A 340 4.73 20.44 -15.04
C PRO A 340 3.56 21.08 -14.28
N GLU A 341 2.33 20.67 -14.58
CA GLU A 341 1.11 21.16 -13.92
C GLU A 341 0.98 20.59 -12.50
N LEU A 342 1.39 19.32 -12.30
CA LEU A 342 1.42 18.70 -10.98
C LEU A 342 2.46 19.38 -10.07
N GLU A 343 3.63 19.75 -10.61
CA GLU A 343 4.64 20.50 -9.85
C GLU A 343 4.14 21.90 -9.47
N GLU A 344 3.39 22.58 -10.34
CA GLU A 344 2.73 23.85 -10.02
C GLU A 344 1.76 23.70 -8.83
N ILE A 345 0.95 22.63 -8.80
CA ILE A 345 0.05 22.33 -7.68
C ILE A 345 0.81 22.18 -6.36
N THR A 346 2.00 21.57 -6.38
CA THR A 346 2.81 21.39 -5.17
C THR A 346 3.60 22.63 -4.74
N GLY A 347 3.50 23.73 -5.49
CA GLY A 347 4.20 24.98 -5.21
C GLY A 347 5.68 24.99 -5.64
N LYS A 348 6.12 24.00 -6.43
CA LYS A 348 7.42 24.03 -7.09
C LYS A 348 7.35 24.97 -8.30
N ILE A 349 7.82 26.19 -8.14
CA ILE A 349 8.00 27.09 -9.28
C ILE A 349 9.13 26.50 -10.14
N MET A 350 8.82 26.11 -11.38
CA MET A 350 9.83 25.80 -12.38
C MET A 350 10.66 27.06 -12.63
N THR A 351 11.90 27.10 -12.11
CA THR A 351 12.89 28.04 -12.64
C THR A 351 13.16 27.63 -14.08
N GLN A 352 12.66 28.45 -15.02
CA GLN A 352 12.94 28.36 -16.46
C GLN A 352 14.43 28.36 -16.77
#